data_AF-A0A9W7Y687-F1
#
_entry.id   AF-A0A9W7Y687-F1
#
_cell.length_a   1.000
_cell.length_b   1.000
_cell.length_c   1.000
_cell.angle_alpha   90.00
_cell.angle_beta   90.00
_cell.angle_gamma   90.00
#
_symmetry.space_group_name_H-M   'P 1'
#
loop_
_entity.id
_entity.type
_entity.pdbx_description
1 polymer ?
#
loop_
_entity_poly.entity_id
_entity_poly.type
_entity_poly.pdbx_seq_one_letter_code
_entity_poly.pdbx_strand_id
1 'polypeptide(L)'
;MIDNLSSQFSNFVRLPLRWRAMKPYHMHHSLSWAFILGLAASAAALVVALALDRAQAVRISTLTYVASLNALFMTRQHLYYVRRTYLTYDAEHYLVLDTTRFSSFGWSVFNVVQIGILIIEFVQLLSFPIRDLLDALSLAQHVDPSSGGTGTASSIIGIITLFANLNSRFFVVQFWFLVSVVGCIAAVMAAIHVYNSWRPRRPVALYWVKYLLPLANLLYLPMLVSLIGSAACVSKLGTEDADDASSGLLRCSDPSVAKPLYLALSIVAYTIGYVIVTAFVTSFDRIPIQGEIHYKSQGVAFVKNMSMLLSIDFLLVENAYRHIRSILSLVIVLSMVCFNISTQPCFVDQINYWRSYGFCCVLWVALMVTMLTNETNTLDSAGVTGVVCALAVGVVVLLVLFAAIRCVTRRAGARGSGDERDVLVGAGADDIQLTQRSRRPMEATTAVADHGSKHYSDQPLRRERQ
;
A
#
# COMPACT_ATOMS: atom_id res chain seq x y z
N MET A 1 -8.71 -19.86 5.34
CA MET A 1 -9.15 -18.51 4.91
C MET A 1 -10.25 -17.93 5.80
N ILE A 2 -11.36 -18.65 6.03
CA ILE A 2 -12.42 -18.21 6.95
C ILE A 2 -11.89 -18.04 8.37
N ASP A 3 -11.04 -18.97 8.85
CA ASP A 3 -10.35 -18.83 10.14
C ASP A 3 -9.40 -17.64 10.16
N ASN A 4 -8.86 -17.25 9.00
CA ASN A 4 -7.96 -16.12 8.91
C ASN A 4 -8.72 -14.79 9.02
N LEU A 5 -9.86 -14.68 8.33
CA LEU A 5 -10.73 -13.52 8.38
C LEU A 5 -11.44 -13.41 9.76
N SER A 6 -11.86 -14.53 10.32
CA SER A 6 -12.39 -14.64 11.69
C SER A 6 -11.32 -14.31 12.74
N SER A 7 -10.08 -14.79 12.57
CA SER A 7 -8.94 -14.44 13.44
C SER A 7 -8.58 -12.95 13.34
N GLN A 8 -8.62 -12.36 12.14
CA GLN A 8 -8.44 -10.93 11.94
C GLN A 8 -9.51 -10.11 12.67
N PHE A 9 -10.79 -10.41 12.44
CA PHE A 9 -11.90 -9.76 13.16
C PHE A 9 -11.82 -10.01 14.68
N SER A 10 -11.51 -11.22 15.10
CA SER A 10 -11.38 -11.55 16.52
C SER A 10 -10.14 -10.92 17.16
N ASN A 11 -9.04 -10.71 16.45
CA ASN A 11 -7.86 -10.00 16.98
C ASN A 11 -8.04 -8.48 16.96
N PHE A 12 -8.91 -8.00 16.08
CA PHE A 12 -9.33 -6.61 16.04
C PHE A 12 -10.30 -6.29 17.19
N VAL A 13 -11.28 -7.17 17.43
CA VAL A 13 -12.36 -6.99 18.44
C VAL A 13 -11.95 -7.51 19.82
N ARG A 14 -11.26 -8.65 19.93
CA ARG A 14 -10.82 -9.18 21.23
C ARG A 14 -9.46 -8.63 21.59
N LEU A 15 -9.44 -7.90 22.68
CA LEU A 15 -8.23 -7.57 23.41
C LEU A 15 -7.56 -8.87 23.88
N PRO A 16 -6.22 -8.94 23.84
CA PRO A 16 -5.53 -10.13 24.28
C PRO A 16 -5.70 -10.32 25.79
N LEU A 17 -6.53 -11.28 26.16
CA LEU A 17 -6.82 -11.69 27.55
C LEU A 17 -5.59 -12.24 28.30
N ARG A 18 -4.45 -12.46 27.63
CA ARG A 18 -3.20 -12.96 28.23
C ARG A 18 -2.04 -11.98 28.02
N TRP A 19 -2.02 -10.92 28.83
CA TRP A 19 -0.99 -9.86 28.85
C TRP A 19 0.45 -10.40 29.01
N ARG A 20 0.63 -11.53 29.72
CA ARG A 20 1.95 -12.10 30.03
C ARG A 20 2.64 -12.77 28.83
N ALA A 21 1.91 -13.22 27.82
CA ALA A 21 2.48 -13.91 26.66
C ALA A 21 2.93 -12.95 25.53
N MET A 22 2.67 -11.65 25.66
CA MET A 22 2.98 -10.64 24.63
C MET A 22 3.94 -9.55 25.12
N LYS A 23 4.82 -9.87 26.07
CA LYS A 23 5.85 -8.98 26.60
C LYS A 23 6.65 -8.19 25.54
N PRO A 24 7.07 -8.79 24.40
CA PRO A 24 7.79 -8.04 23.36
C PRO A 24 6.90 -7.11 22.50
N TYR A 25 5.58 -7.15 22.64
CA TYR A 25 4.64 -6.42 21.77
C TYR A 25 3.78 -5.38 22.51
N HIS A 26 4.13 -5.02 23.74
CA HIS A 26 3.40 -4.01 24.53
C HIS A 26 3.29 -2.66 23.80
N MET A 27 4.37 -2.18 23.18
CA MET A 27 4.39 -0.89 22.50
C MET A 27 3.32 -0.82 21.38
N HIS A 28 3.21 -1.85 20.56
CA HIS A 28 2.24 -1.92 19.45
C HIS A 28 0.80 -1.95 19.96
N HIS A 29 0.57 -2.62 21.10
CA HIS A 29 -0.75 -2.65 21.70
C HIS A 29 -1.15 -1.30 22.30
N SER A 30 -0.23 -0.66 23.05
CA SER A 30 -0.44 0.68 23.59
C SER A 30 -0.66 1.73 22.49
N LEU A 31 0.12 1.67 21.41
CA LEU A 31 -0.08 2.52 20.23
C LEU A 31 -1.45 2.29 19.59
N SER A 32 -1.87 1.03 19.42
CA SER A 32 -3.20 0.72 18.90
C SER A 32 -4.32 1.32 19.77
N TRP A 33 -4.16 1.31 21.10
CA TRP A 33 -5.10 1.95 22.01
C TRP A 33 -5.10 3.47 21.87
N ALA A 34 -3.93 4.08 21.78
CA ALA A 34 -3.81 5.52 21.54
C ALA A 34 -4.52 5.92 20.24
N PHE A 35 -4.39 5.14 19.17
CA PHE A 35 -5.08 5.40 17.90
C PHE A 35 -6.59 5.16 17.97
N ILE A 36 -7.07 4.17 18.73
CA ILE A 36 -8.52 3.99 18.98
C ILE A 36 -9.09 5.19 19.75
N LEU A 37 -8.39 5.65 20.79
CA LEU A 37 -8.79 6.83 21.55
C LEU A 37 -8.78 8.09 20.68
N GLY A 38 -7.74 8.28 19.86
CA GLY A 38 -7.66 9.37 18.89
C GLY A 38 -8.80 9.34 17.87
N LEU A 39 -9.18 8.15 17.39
CA LEU A 39 -10.31 7.97 16.47
C LEU A 39 -11.65 8.29 17.13
N ALA A 40 -11.88 7.83 18.36
CA ALA A 40 -13.10 8.12 19.11
C ALA A 40 -13.22 9.63 19.44
N ALA A 41 -12.12 10.24 19.90
CA ALA A 41 -12.07 11.66 20.22
C ALA A 41 -12.28 12.53 18.98
N SER A 42 -11.64 12.20 17.86
CA SER A 42 -11.82 12.93 16.60
C SER A 42 -13.21 12.74 15.99
N ALA A 43 -13.83 11.57 16.14
CA ALA A 43 -15.22 11.37 15.72
C ALA A 43 -16.19 12.24 16.55
N ALA A 44 -16.02 12.28 17.87
CA ALA A 44 -16.82 13.13 18.75
C ALA A 44 -16.61 14.63 18.44
N ALA A 45 -15.35 15.04 18.28
CA ALA A 45 -15.00 16.42 17.90
C ALA A 45 -15.57 16.80 16.53
N LEU A 46 -15.58 15.87 15.57
CA LEU A 46 -16.17 16.10 14.26
C LEU A 46 -17.69 16.31 14.34
N VAL A 47 -18.41 15.50 15.12
CA VAL A 47 -19.86 15.68 15.33
C VAL A 47 -20.16 17.05 15.94
N VAL A 48 -19.41 17.44 16.96
CA VAL A 48 -19.55 18.76 17.59
C VAL A 48 -19.19 19.89 16.62
N ALA A 49 -18.10 19.74 15.86
CA ALA A 49 -17.65 20.74 14.89
C ALA A 49 -18.66 20.95 13.75
N LEU A 50 -19.29 19.87 13.28
CA LEU A 50 -20.37 19.92 12.29
C LEU A 50 -21.65 20.53 12.85
N ALA A 51 -21.96 20.31 14.13
CA ALA A 51 -23.12 20.92 14.77
C ALA A 51 -22.94 22.43 15.04
N LEU A 52 -21.69 22.88 15.18
CA LEU A 52 -21.32 24.27 15.47
C LEU A 52 -20.79 25.04 14.24
N ASP A 53 -20.83 24.44 13.05
CA ASP A 53 -20.31 24.99 11.79
C ASP A 53 -18.86 25.54 11.89
N ARG A 54 -18.01 24.86 12.67
CA ARG A 54 -16.60 25.26 12.87
C ARG A 54 -15.69 24.59 11.83
N ALA A 55 -15.53 25.23 10.68
CA ALA A 55 -14.76 24.71 9.54
C ALA A 55 -13.34 24.21 9.89
N GLN A 56 -12.57 24.97 10.69
CA GLN A 56 -11.23 24.58 11.13
C GLN A 56 -11.25 23.33 12.03
N ALA A 57 -12.25 23.22 12.91
CA ALA A 57 -12.40 22.06 13.79
C ALA A 57 -12.83 20.81 13.00
N VAL A 58 -13.67 20.96 11.97
CA VAL A 58 -14.02 19.87 11.04
C VAL A 58 -12.77 19.35 10.35
N ARG A 59 -11.95 20.26 9.81
CA ARG A 59 -10.70 19.95 9.12
C ARG A 59 -9.72 19.15 9.98
N ILE A 60 -9.42 19.66 11.17
CA ILE A 60 -8.49 19.02 12.12
C ILE A 60 -9.06 17.66 12.55
N SER A 61 -10.35 17.60 12.89
CA SER A 61 -10.99 16.37 13.36
C SER A 61 -11.01 15.30 12.25
N THR A 62 -11.32 15.66 11.00
CA THR A 62 -11.25 14.71 9.88
C THR A 62 -9.83 14.25 9.65
N LEU A 63 -8.82 15.14 9.64
CA LEU A 63 -7.42 14.74 9.50
C LEU A 63 -6.99 13.78 10.61
N THR A 64 -7.29 14.10 11.86
CA THR A 64 -6.97 13.24 13.02
C THR A 64 -7.70 11.90 12.96
N TYR A 65 -8.97 11.89 12.55
CA TYR A 65 -9.75 10.66 12.40
C TYR A 65 -9.09 9.72 11.38
N VAL A 66 -8.80 10.26 10.21
CA VAL A 66 -8.27 9.51 9.09
C VAL A 66 -6.83 9.04 9.37
N ALA A 67 -5.99 9.90 9.94
CA ALA A 67 -4.63 9.54 10.38
C ALA A 67 -4.65 8.46 11.47
N SER A 68 -5.54 8.59 12.47
CA SER A 68 -5.70 7.59 13.54
C SER A 68 -6.20 6.26 13.00
N LEU A 69 -7.14 6.26 12.05
CA LEU A 69 -7.61 5.06 11.38
C LEU A 69 -6.45 4.36 10.66
N ASN A 70 -5.67 5.10 9.87
CA ASN A 70 -4.52 4.56 9.16
C ASN A 70 -3.47 3.97 10.09
N ALA A 71 -3.09 4.72 11.13
CA ALA A 71 -2.09 4.30 12.09
C ALA A 71 -2.56 3.07 12.91
N LEU A 72 -3.85 3.01 13.26
CA LEU A 72 -4.46 1.86 13.90
C LEU A 72 -4.32 0.60 13.03
N PHE A 73 -4.73 0.71 11.76
CA PHE A 73 -4.68 -0.43 10.83
C PHE A 73 -3.25 -0.87 10.55
N MET A 74 -2.32 0.04 10.29
CA MET A 74 -0.90 -0.26 10.14
C MET A 74 -0.35 -1.03 11.36
N THR A 75 -0.61 -0.52 12.57
CA THR A 75 -0.10 -1.12 13.81
C THR A 75 -0.70 -2.51 14.03
N ARG A 76 -2.00 -2.69 13.76
CA ARG A 76 -2.70 -3.97 13.92
C ARG A 76 -2.29 -4.98 12.86
N GLN A 77 -2.09 -4.55 11.61
CA GLN A 77 -1.56 -5.40 10.55
C GLN A 77 -0.16 -5.88 10.89
N HIS A 78 0.74 -4.98 11.29
CA HIS A 78 2.09 -5.35 11.71
C HIS A 78 2.08 -6.36 12.86
N LEU A 79 1.28 -6.10 13.90
CA LEU A 79 1.13 -7.02 15.04
C LEU A 79 0.57 -8.39 14.61
N TYR A 80 -0.35 -8.41 13.63
CA TYR A 80 -0.86 -9.64 13.05
C TYR A 80 0.23 -10.45 12.33
N TYR A 81 1.07 -9.82 11.48
CA TYR A 81 2.19 -10.51 10.81
C TYR A 81 3.17 -11.07 11.81
N VAL A 82 3.63 -10.22 12.75
CA VAL A 82 4.57 -10.62 13.79
C VAL A 82 4.04 -11.80 14.59
N ARG A 83 2.76 -11.77 14.99
CA ARG A 83 2.15 -12.90 15.70
C ARG A 83 2.14 -14.17 14.85
N ARG A 84 1.88 -14.07 13.55
CA ARG A 84 1.85 -15.25 12.68
C ARG A 84 3.23 -15.85 12.43
N THR A 85 4.22 -15.00 12.19
CA THR A 85 5.60 -15.41 11.94
C THR A 85 6.25 -16.05 13.16
N TYR A 86 5.99 -15.52 14.37
CA TYR A 86 6.74 -15.93 15.57
C TYR A 86 5.94 -16.77 16.59
N LEU A 87 4.59 -16.78 16.54
CA LEU A 87 3.77 -17.40 17.61
C LEU A 87 2.82 -18.51 17.14
N THR A 88 2.80 -18.88 15.85
CA THR A 88 1.91 -19.93 15.32
C THR A 88 2.63 -20.95 14.44
N TYR A 89 2.04 -22.15 14.31
CA TYR A 89 2.50 -23.26 13.46
C TYR A 89 2.62 -22.92 11.95
N ASP A 90 2.11 -21.77 11.50
CA ASP A 90 2.22 -21.26 10.13
C ASP A 90 3.60 -20.60 9.83
N ALA A 91 4.56 -20.65 10.76
CA ALA A 91 5.86 -19.98 10.62
C ALA A 91 6.62 -20.42 9.35
N GLU A 92 6.55 -21.69 8.98
CA GLU A 92 7.18 -22.22 7.76
C GLU A 92 6.57 -21.62 6.49
N HIS A 93 5.24 -21.46 6.44
CA HIS A 93 4.55 -20.84 5.31
C HIS A 93 4.97 -19.38 5.12
N TYR A 94 5.12 -18.64 6.22
CA TYR A 94 5.58 -17.25 6.19
C TYR A 94 7.07 -17.11 5.89
N LEU A 95 7.90 -18.06 6.33
CA LEU A 95 9.31 -18.11 5.96
C LEU A 95 9.48 -18.35 4.46
N VAL A 96 8.68 -19.24 3.86
CA VAL A 96 8.63 -19.45 2.41
C VAL A 96 8.16 -18.18 1.69
N LEU A 97 7.12 -17.52 2.18
CA LEU A 97 6.67 -16.23 1.64
C LEU A 97 7.75 -15.13 1.75
N ASP A 98 8.62 -15.17 2.75
CA ASP A 98 9.63 -14.11 2.87
C ASP A 98 10.86 -14.35 1.97
N THR A 99 11.22 -15.62 1.80
CA THR A 99 12.40 -16.07 1.03
C THR A 99 12.15 -16.24 -0.47
N THR A 100 10.92 -16.50 -0.88
CA THR A 100 10.58 -16.70 -2.30
C THR A 100 10.83 -15.43 -3.13
N ARG A 101 11.63 -15.57 -4.19
CA ARG A 101 11.91 -14.49 -5.16
C ARG A 101 11.97 -15.06 -6.56
N PHE A 102 11.45 -14.30 -7.52
CA PHE A 102 11.46 -14.63 -8.94
C PHE A 102 12.17 -13.55 -9.74
N SER A 103 13.04 -13.98 -10.64
CA SER A 103 13.82 -13.08 -11.51
C SER A 103 13.05 -12.61 -12.75
N SER A 104 11.95 -13.28 -13.10
CA SER A 104 11.16 -13.01 -14.32
C SER A 104 9.67 -13.30 -14.10
N PHE A 105 8.83 -12.73 -14.96
CA PHE A 105 7.39 -12.92 -15.01
C PHE A 105 6.90 -13.06 -16.45
N GLY A 106 5.75 -13.70 -16.67
CA GLY A 106 5.16 -13.86 -18.01
C GLY A 106 4.23 -12.71 -18.41
N TRP A 107 3.92 -12.56 -19.70
CA TRP A 107 2.99 -11.53 -20.21
C TRP A 107 1.52 -11.96 -20.15
N SER A 108 1.08 -12.50 -19.01
CA SER A 108 -0.34 -12.86 -18.82
C SER A 108 -1.21 -11.61 -18.70
N VAL A 109 -2.50 -11.71 -19.06
CA VAL A 109 -3.47 -10.61 -18.92
C VAL A 109 -3.50 -10.07 -17.48
N PHE A 110 -3.42 -10.95 -16.49
CA PHE A 110 -3.36 -10.54 -15.08
C PHE A 110 -2.12 -9.72 -14.76
N ASN A 111 -0.95 -10.10 -15.27
CA ASN A 111 0.28 -9.34 -15.07
C ASN A 111 0.23 -7.97 -15.77
N VAL A 112 -0.37 -7.90 -16.97
CA VAL A 112 -0.61 -6.62 -17.66
C VAL A 112 -1.50 -5.71 -16.84
N VAL A 113 -2.58 -6.24 -16.25
CA VAL A 113 -3.45 -5.46 -15.35
C VAL A 113 -2.69 -4.98 -14.11
N GLN A 114 -1.84 -5.81 -13.50
CA GLN A 114 -1.01 -5.40 -12.35
C GLN A 114 -0.02 -4.29 -12.73
N ILE A 115 0.61 -4.37 -13.90
CA ILE A 115 1.48 -3.30 -14.41
C ILE A 115 0.68 -2.03 -14.64
N GLY A 116 -0.52 -2.12 -15.22
CA GLY A 116 -1.42 -0.98 -15.40
C GLY A 116 -1.79 -0.31 -14.07
N ILE A 117 -2.12 -1.10 -13.04
CA ILE A 117 -2.38 -0.61 -11.69
C ILE A 117 -1.15 0.10 -11.12
N LEU A 118 0.05 -0.45 -11.28
CA LEU A 118 1.29 0.14 -10.80
C LEU A 118 1.61 1.48 -11.49
N ILE A 119 1.35 1.58 -12.80
CA ILE A 119 1.50 2.85 -13.54
C ILE A 119 0.51 3.89 -13.01
N ILE A 120 -0.75 3.51 -12.81
CA ILE A 120 -1.77 4.41 -12.25
C ILE A 120 -1.37 4.87 -10.84
N GLU A 121 -0.94 3.96 -9.97
CA GLU A 121 -0.46 4.26 -8.61
C GLU A 121 0.72 5.24 -8.64
N PHE A 122 1.67 5.03 -9.55
CA PHE A 122 2.81 5.93 -9.73
C PHE A 122 2.39 7.33 -10.21
N VAL A 123 1.53 7.42 -11.23
CA VAL A 123 1.04 8.70 -11.74
C VAL A 123 0.26 9.46 -10.67
N GLN A 124 -0.55 8.75 -9.88
CA GLN A 124 -1.27 9.34 -8.75
C GLN A 124 -0.33 9.90 -7.70
N LEU A 125 0.68 9.12 -7.28
CA LEU A 125 1.66 9.57 -6.30
C LEU A 125 2.49 10.76 -6.79
N LEU A 126 2.86 10.76 -8.08
CA LEU A 126 3.60 11.85 -8.71
C LEU A 126 2.75 13.12 -8.87
N SER A 127 1.43 12.97 -9.04
CA SER A 127 0.53 14.11 -9.23
C SER A 127 0.48 15.07 -8.04
N PHE A 128 0.70 14.57 -6.82
CA PHE A 128 0.67 15.40 -5.61
C PHE A 128 1.79 16.44 -5.57
N PRO A 129 3.09 16.09 -5.60
CA PRO A 129 4.16 17.09 -5.59
C PRO A 129 4.15 17.94 -6.87
N ILE A 130 3.76 17.39 -8.03
CA ILE A 130 3.60 18.19 -9.25
C ILE A 130 2.54 19.28 -9.06
N ARG A 131 1.45 19.00 -8.37
CA ARG A 131 0.42 20.00 -8.11
C ARG A 131 0.92 21.14 -7.23
N ASP A 132 1.64 20.84 -6.15
CA ASP A 132 2.22 21.89 -5.30
C ASP A 132 3.26 22.72 -6.05
N LEU A 133 4.00 22.10 -6.97
CA LEU A 133 4.92 22.79 -7.87
C LEU A 133 4.17 23.77 -8.78
N LEU A 134 3.04 23.34 -9.35
CA LEU A 134 2.21 24.17 -10.22
C LEU A 134 1.54 25.31 -9.44
N ASP A 135 1.02 25.05 -8.25
CA ASP A 135 0.43 26.05 -7.36
C ASP A 135 1.47 27.05 -6.83
N ALA A 136 2.75 26.65 -6.73
CA ALA A 136 3.85 27.55 -6.41
C ALA A 136 4.22 28.42 -7.62
N LEU A 137 4.28 27.82 -8.82
CA LEU A 137 4.58 28.53 -10.07
C LEU A 137 3.48 29.53 -10.45
N SER A 138 2.20 29.20 -10.27
CA SER A 138 1.10 30.12 -10.54
C SER A 138 1.12 31.33 -9.61
N LEU A 139 1.50 31.11 -8.35
CA LEU A 139 1.65 32.19 -7.36
C LEU A 139 2.81 33.13 -7.70
N ALA A 140 3.92 32.57 -8.19
CA ALA A 140 5.08 33.35 -8.66
C ALA A 140 4.78 34.12 -9.96
N GLN A 141 3.98 33.56 -10.87
CA GLN A 141 3.65 34.19 -12.16
C GLN A 141 2.60 35.30 -12.09
N HIS A 142 1.92 35.52 -10.95
CA HIS A 142 0.96 36.63 -10.79
C HIS A 142 1.61 38.02 -10.71
N VAL A 143 2.90 38.14 -11.06
CA VAL A 143 3.63 39.41 -11.07
C VAL A 143 3.67 40.10 -12.45
N ASP A 144 3.38 39.46 -13.59
CA ASP A 144 3.34 40.19 -14.88
C ASP A 144 2.37 39.62 -15.94
N PRO A 145 1.29 40.35 -16.30
CA PRO A 145 0.28 39.90 -17.28
C PRO A 145 0.72 40.04 -18.75
N SER A 146 2.00 40.26 -19.05
CA SER A 146 2.48 40.70 -20.38
C SER A 146 3.37 39.70 -21.13
N SER A 147 3.66 38.50 -20.59
CA SER A 147 4.51 37.51 -21.28
C SER A 147 3.72 36.27 -21.75
N GLY A 148 3.65 36.07 -23.07
CA GLY A 148 2.87 35.04 -23.77
C GLY A 148 3.37 33.59 -23.64
N GLY A 149 3.73 33.14 -22.43
CA GLY A 149 4.25 31.79 -22.14
C GLY A 149 3.21 30.76 -21.69
N THR A 150 1.91 31.00 -21.88
CA THR A 150 0.80 30.30 -21.19
C THR A 150 0.33 28.97 -21.82
N GLY A 151 0.92 28.50 -22.92
CA GLY A 151 0.41 27.33 -23.67
C GLY A 151 0.75 25.95 -23.10
N THR A 152 1.94 25.77 -22.50
CA THR A 152 2.44 24.46 -22.05
C THR A 152 2.06 24.13 -20.62
N ALA A 153 2.11 25.09 -19.69
CA ALA A 153 1.69 24.90 -18.31
C ALA A 153 0.17 24.60 -18.22
N SER A 154 -0.65 25.32 -18.99
CA SER A 154 -2.10 25.10 -19.07
C SER A 154 -2.46 23.74 -19.69
N SER A 155 -1.68 23.25 -20.65
CA SER A 155 -1.86 21.92 -21.25
C SER A 155 -1.50 20.79 -20.28
N ILE A 156 -0.40 20.93 -19.52
CA ILE A 156 0.01 19.96 -18.49
C ILE A 156 -1.01 19.93 -17.34
N ILE A 157 -1.45 21.11 -16.89
CA ILE A 157 -2.54 21.25 -15.92
C ILE A 157 -3.81 20.61 -16.48
N GLY A 158 -4.16 20.83 -17.75
CA GLY A 158 -5.34 20.27 -18.42
C GLY A 158 -5.34 18.74 -18.53
N ILE A 159 -4.18 18.11 -18.76
CA ILE A 159 -4.04 16.65 -18.84
C ILE A 159 -4.12 16.02 -17.44
N ILE A 160 -3.51 16.65 -16.42
CA ILE A 160 -3.56 16.17 -15.03
C ILE A 160 -4.96 16.40 -14.42
N THR A 161 -5.64 17.48 -14.80
CA THR A 161 -7.00 17.82 -14.36
C THR A 161 -8.09 17.23 -15.24
N LEU A 162 -7.77 16.45 -16.28
CA LEU A 162 -8.78 15.81 -17.14
C LEU A 162 -9.68 14.83 -16.36
N PHE A 163 -9.15 14.22 -15.29
CA PHE A 163 -9.95 13.44 -14.33
C PHE A 163 -10.76 14.31 -13.34
N ALA A 164 -10.32 15.55 -13.11
CA ALA A 164 -10.95 16.52 -12.23
C ALA A 164 -12.12 17.26 -12.91
N ASN A 165 -12.09 17.42 -14.24
CA ASN A 165 -13.04 18.24 -14.99
C ASN A 165 -14.29 17.47 -15.48
N LEU A 166 -14.81 16.56 -14.66
CA LEU A 166 -16.10 15.89 -14.89
C LEU A 166 -17.21 16.70 -14.21
N ASN A 167 -18.32 16.91 -14.92
CA ASN A 167 -19.51 17.67 -14.50
C ASN A 167 -19.92 17.40 -13.03
N SER A 168 -20.38 18.41 -12.28
CA SER A 168 -20.85 18.26 -10.89
C SER A 168 -21.88 17.15 -10.71
N ARG A 169 -22.74 16.92 -11.72
CA ARG A 169 -23.69 15.79 -11.75
C ARG A 169 -23.01 14.42 -11.76
N PHE A 170 -21.88 14.30 -12.46
CA PHE A 170 -21.10 13.07 -12.48
C PHE A 170 -20.52 12.76 -11.10
N PHE A 171 -20.13 13.76 -10.32
CA PHE A 171 -19.66 13.57 -8.94
C PHE A 171 -20.72 12.99 -8.03
N VAL A 172 -21.95 13.51 -8.09
CA VAL A 172 -23.07 12.99 -7.30
C VAL A 172 -23.36 11.53 -7.66
N VAL A 173 -23.41 11.20 -8.96
CA VAL A 173 -23.61 9.83 -9.43
C VAL A 173 -22.45 8.93 -8.98
N GLN A 174 -21.21 9.39 -9.12
CA GLN A 174 -20.01 8.67 -8.69
C GLN A 174 -20.04 8.39 -7.18
N PHE A 175 -20.42 9.37 -6.37
CA PHE A 175 -20.54 9.22 -4.92
C PHE A 175 -21.55 8.13 -4.54
N TRP A 176 -22.78 8.24 -5.04
CA TRP A 176 -23.84 7.26 -4.73
C TRP A 176 -23.51 5.87 -5.26
N PHE A 177 -22.88 5.80 -6.44
CA PHE A 177 -22.38 4.54 -6.98
C PHE A 177 -21.35 3.90 -6.05
N LEU A 178 -20.33 4.64 -5.60
CA LEU A 178 -19.29 4.13 -4.71
C LEU A 178 -19.85 3.69 -3.36
N VAL A 179 -20.72 4.49 -2.74
CA VAL A 179 -21.39 4.14 -1.48
C VAL A 179 -22.21 2.87 -1.64
N SER A 180 -22.97 2.75 -2.74
CA SER A 180 -23.80 1.57 -3.02
C SER A 180 -22.95 0.32 -3.22
N VAL A 181 -21.89 0.39 -4.01
CA VAL A 181 -20.98 -0.76 -4.26
C VAL A 181 -20.36 -1.25 -2.95
N VAL A 182 -19.90 -0.34 -2.10
CA VAL A 182 -19.27 -0.71 -0.81
C VAL A 182 -20.29 -1.27 0.16
N GLY A 183 -21.49 -0.67 0.21
CA GLY A 183 -22.62 -1.21 0.96
C GLY A 183 -22.98 -2.63 0.54
N CYS A 184 -23.04 -2.89 -0.78
CA CYS A 184 -23.30 -4.24 -1.31
C CYS A 184 -22.19 -5.23 -0.92
N ILE A 185 -20.92 -4.86 -1.03
CA ILE A 185 -19.80 -5.73 -0.63
C ILE A 185 -19.86 -6.01 0.88
N ALA A 186 -20.10 -4.98 1.70
CA ALA A 186 -20.24 -5.13 3.15
C ALA A 186 -21.41 -6.05 3.52
N ALA A 187 -22.56 -5.89 2.85
CA ALA A 187 -23.74 -6.71 3.07
C ALA A 187 -23.50 -8.18 2.68
N VAL A 188 -22.86 -8.45 1.55
CA VAL A 188 -22.48 -9.81 1.13
C VAL A 188 -21.53 -10.44 2.16
N MET A 189 -20.54 -9.69 2.64
CA MET A 189 -19.60 -10.16 3.66
C MET A 189 -20.30 -10.46 4.99
N ALA A 190 -21.20 -9.59 5.42
CA ALA A 190 -22.00 -9.80 6.64
C ALA A 190 -22.91 -11.03 6.49
N ALA A 191 -23.60 -11.18 5.36
CA ALA A 191 -24.47 -12.32 5.09
C ALA A 191 -23.68 -13.65 5.12
N ILE A 192 -22.50 -13.69 4.51
CA ILE A 192 -21.64 -14.88 4.54
C ILE A 192 -21.11 -15.15 5.94
N HIS A 193 -20.72 -14.11 6.69
CA HIS A 193 -20.29 -14.27 8.07
C HIS A 193 -21.40 -14.84 8.96
N VAL A 194 -22.60 -14.27 8.87
CA VAL A 194 -23.80 -14.76 9.60
C VAL A 194 -24.10 -16.19 9.21
N TYR A 195 -24.13 -16.52 7.91
CA TYR A 195 -24.36 -17.88 7.43
C TYR A 195 -23.32 -18.87 7.97
N ASN A 196 -22.04 -18.53 7.90
CA ASN A 196 -20.95 -19.38 8.39
C ASN A 196 -21.01 -19.57 9.91
N SER A 197 -21.40 -18.52 10.65
CA SER A 197 -21.60 -18.61 12.10
C SER A 197 -22.77 -19.51 12.47
N TRP A 198 -23.83 -19.52 11.66
CA TRP A 198 -25.02 -20.33 11.89
C TRP A 198 -24.85 -21.79 11.42
N ARG A 199 -24.03 -22.02 10.39
CA ARG A 199 -23.75 -23.35 9.81
C ARG A 199 -22.26 -23.70 9.87
N PRO A 200 -21.66 -23.86 11.07
CA PRO A 200 -20.22 -24.10 11.21
C PRO A 200 -19.74 -25.43 10.60
N ARG A 201 -20.65 -26.39 10.39
CA ARG A 201 -20.32 -27.70 9.78
C ARG A 201 -20.20 -27.65 8.24
N ARG A 202 -20.68 -26.60 7.57
CA ARG A 202 -20.62 -26.43 6.11
C ARG A 202 -20.37 -24.97 5.75
N PRO A 203 -19.18 -24.43 6.06
CA PRO A 203 -18.88 -23.04 5.79
C PRO A 203 -18.74 -22.77 4.29
N VAL A 204 -19.24 -21.63 3.82
CA VAL A 204 -19.04 -21.14 2.46
C VAL A 204 -17.59 -20.70 2.31
N ALA A 205 -16.85 -21.38 1.44
CA ALA A 205 -15.47 -21.06 1.17
C ALA A 205 -15.34 -19.69 0.47
N LEU A 206 -14.45 -18.85 0.98
CA LEU A 206 -14.26 -17.47 0.52
C LEU A 206 -13.30 -17.32 -0.68
N TYR A 207 -13.10 -18.38 -1.47
CA TYR A 207 -12.12 -18.38 -2.58
C TYR A 207 -12.37 -17.30 -3.64
N TRP A 208 -13.62 -16.85 -3.79
CA TRP A 208 -14.02 -15.81 -4.75
C TRP A 208 -13.46 -14.43 -4.42
N VAL A 209 -13.13 -14.15 -3.15
CA VAL A 209 -12.63 -12.84 -2.70
C VAL A 209 -11.31 -12.48 -3.40
N LYS A 210 -10.51 -13.46 -3.84
CA LYS A 210 -9.27 -13.22 -4.60
C LYS A 210 -9.52 -12.43 -5.89
N TYR A 211 -10.68 -12.63 -6.53
CA TYR A 211 -11.05 -11.93 -7.75
C TYR A 211 -11.57 -10.52 -7.48
N LEU A 212 -12.00 -10.24 -6.26
CA LEU A 212 -12.43 -8.91 -5.84
C LEU A 212 -11.29 -8.04 -5.33
N LEU A 213 -10.12 -8.61 -5.01
CA LEU A 213 -8.99 -7.86 -4.49
C LEU A 213 -8.51 -6.73 -5.46
N PRO A 214 -8.35 -6.98 -6.78
CA PRO A 214 -8.02 -5.90 -7.72
C PRO A 214 -9.11 -4.83 -7.80
N LEU A 215 -10.39 -5.26 -7.76
CA LEU A 215 -11.53 -4.34 -7.80
C LEU A 215 -11.58 -3.47 -6.54
N ALA A 216 -11.39 -4.05 -5.36
CA ALA A 216 -11.33 -3.34 -4.09
C ALA A 216 -10.14 -2.37 -4.04
N ASN A 217 -9.00 -2.76 -4.62
CA ASN A 217 -7.84 -1.86 -4.77
C ASN A 217 -8.15 -0.67 -5.68
N LEU A 218 -8.88 -0.89 -6.77
CA LEU A 218 -9.26 0.17 -7.70
C LEU A 218 -10.32 1.10 -7.12
N LEU A 219 -11.31 0.58 -6.39
CA LEU A 219 -12.40 1.35 -5.78
C LEU A 219 -11.96 2.19 -4.56
N TYR A 220 -10.89 1.77 -3.88
CA TYR A 220 -10.33 2.49 -2.73
C TYR A 220 -9.92 3.93 -3.07
N LEU A 221 -9.35 4.15 -4.26
CA LEU A 221 -8.86 5.45 -4.69
C LEU A 221 -9.99 6.47 -4.94
N PRO A 222 -11.01 6.17 -5.76
CA PRO A 222 -12.19 7.04 -5.90
C PRO A 222 -12.90 7.34 -4.58
N MET A 223 -12.95 6.37 -3.68
CA MET A 223 -13.53 6.54 -2.34
C MET A 223 -12.72 7.53 -1.49
N LEU A 224 -11.38 7.40 -1.51
CA LEU A 224 -10.49 8.33 -0.83
C LEU A 224 -10.65 9.75 -1.40
N VAL A 225 -10.66 9.89 -2.73
CA VAL A 225 -10.89 11.16 -3.42
C VAL A 225 -12.24 11.77 -3.03
N SER A 226 -13.29 10.95 -2.92
CA SER A 226 -14.60 11.41 -2.48
C SER A 226 -14.59 11.90 -1.03
N LEU A 227 -13.96 11.15 -0.11
CA LEU A 227 -13.83 11.56 1.28
C LEU A 227 -13.09 12.89 1.37
N ILE A 228 -11.91 12.97 0.77
CA ILE A 228 -11.08 14.16 0.89
C ILE A 228 -11.75 15.35 0.19
N GLY A 229 -12.38 15.13 -0.98
CA GLY A 229 -13.16 16.16 -1.65
C GLY A 229 -14.29 16.70 -0.79
N SER A 230 -15.04 15.83 -0.11
CA SER A 230 -16.11 16.24 0.81
C SER A 230 -15.58 16.98 2.05
N ALA A 231 -14.44 16.54 2.60
CA ALA A 231 -13.82 17.15 3.78
C ALA A 231 -13.25 18.53 3.45
N ALA A 232 -12.50 18.62 2.34
CA ALA A 232 -11.96 19.87 1.84
C ALA A 232 -13.09 20.86 1.54
N CYS A 233 -14.21 20.37 1.00
CA CYS A 233 -15.39 21.17 0.75
C CYS A 233 -15.96 21.81 2.02
N VAL A 234 -16.28 20.99 3.03
CA VAL A 234 -16.84 21.47 4.30
C VAL A 234 -15.85 22.38 5.02
N SER A 235 -14.54 22.11 4.93
CA SER A 235 -13.51 22.92 5.58
C SER A 235 -13.30 24.31 4.99
N LYS A 236 -13.79 24.57 3.76
CA LYS A 236 -13.68 25.88 3.08
C LYS A 236 -14.97 26.69 3.07
N LEU A 237 -16.06 26.18 3.67
CA LEU A 237 -17.26 27.00 3.85
C LEU A 237 -16.99 28.10 4.88
N GLY A 238 -17.20 29.35 4.45
CA GLY A 238 -17.10 30.53 5.33
C GLY A 238 -15.69 31.11 5.49
N THR A 239 -14.71 30.67 4.70
CA THR A 239 -13.36 31.27 4.61
C THR A 239 -13.22 32.12 3.35
N GLU A 240 -12.28 33.07 3.32
CA GLU A 240 -11.99 33.91 2.13
C GLU A 240 -11.63 33.06 0.89
N ASP A 241 -11.09 31.85 1.09
CA ASP A 241 -10.81 30.83 0.05
C ASP A 241 -12.06 30.11 -0.52
N ALA A 242 -13.28 30.57 -0.20
CA ALA A 242 -14.51 29.95 -0.67
C ALA A 242 -14.68 30.04 -2.20
N ASP A 243 -14.16 31.11 -2.83
CA ASP A 243 -14.17 31.26 -4.29
C ASP A 243 -13.12 30.34 -4.95
N ASP A 244 -11.97 30.10 -4.30
CA ASP A 244 -10.99 29.09 -4.71
C ASP A 244 -11.48 27.66 -4.48
N ALA A 245 -12.47 27.44 -3.61
CA ALA A 245 -13.15 26.15 -3.48
C ALA A 245 -14.01 25.80 -4.71
N SER A 246 -14.21 26.74 -5.66
CA SER A 246 -14.82 26.49 -6.97
C SER A 246 -13.80 26.07 -8.05
N SER A 247 -12.49 26.08 -7.75
CA SER A 247 -11.42 25.76 -8.69
C SER A 247 -11.36 24.25 -9.02
N GLY A 248 -12.22 23.79 -9.94
CA GLY A 248 -12.12 22.56 -10.73
C GLY A 248 -12.09 21.18 -10.04
N LEU A 249 -11.63 21.08 -8.79
CA LEU A 249 -11.36 19.84 -8.05
C LEU A 249 -12.24 19.71 -6.80
N LEU A 250 -12.57 20.83 -6.13
CA LEU A 250 -13.49 20.83 -4.99
C LEU A 250 -14.91 21.07 -5.50
N ARG A 251 -15.67 19.98 -5.67
CA ARG A 251 -17.02 20.01 -6.24
C ARG A 251 -18.07 20.38 -5.18
N CYS A 252 -17.97 21.62 -4.69
CA CYS A 252 -18.76 22.17 -3.57
C CYS A 252 -20.08 22.87 -3.94
N SER A 253 -20.37 22.98 -5.23
CA SER A 253 -21.34 23.94 -5.74
C SER A 253 -22.76 23.41 -5.92
N ASP A 254 -23.06 22.15 -5.59
CA ASP A 254 -24.43 21.64 -5.73
C ASP A 254 -25.30 22.06 -4.53
N PRO A 255 -26.31 22.95 -4.72
CA PRO A 255 -27.17 23.42 -3.65
C PRO A 255 -28.21 22.38 -3.21
N SER A 256 -28.40 21.29 -3.97
CA SER A 256 -29.43 20.28 -3.69
C SER A 256 -29.07 19.32 -2.55
N VAL A 257 -27.88 19.48 -1.95
CA VAL A 257 -27.27 18.48 -1.08
C VAL A 257 -26.74 19.06 0.24
N ALA A 258 -27.10 18.41 1.35
CA ALA A 258 -26.54 18.72 2.66
C ALA A 258 -25.06 18.32 2.76
N LYS A 259 -24.15 19.29 2.74
CA LYS A 259 -22.69 19.09 2.78
C LYS A 259 -22.19 18.29 4.00
N PRO A 260 -22.71 18.52 5.23
CA PRO A 260 -22.36 17.70 6.41
C PRO A 260 -22.75 16.23 6.26
N LEU A 261 -23.90 15.95 5.64
CA LEU A 261 -24.38 14.59 5.40
C LEU A 261 -23.44 13.85 4.45
N TYR A 262 -22.97 14.51 3.40
CA TYR A 262 -22.02 13.93 2.45
C TYR A 262 -20.68 13.61 3.08
N LEU A 263 -20.16 14.49 3.94
CA LEU A 263 -18.94 14.21 4.70
C LEU A 263 -19.15 13.01 5.64
N ALA A 264 -20.25 12.98 6.39
CA ALA A 264 -20.56 11.88 7.30
C ALA A 264 -20.67 10.54 6.56
N LEU A 265 -21.42 10.49 5.47
CA LEU A 265 -21.56 9.30 4.62
C LEU A 265 -20.23 8.90 3.98
N SER A 266 -19.42 9.86 3.53
CA SER A 266 -18.09 9.58 2.97
C SER A 266 -17.15 8.99 4.02
N ILE A 267 -17.18 9.47 5.26
CA ILE A 267 -16.39 8.92 6.37
C ILE A 267 -16.83 7.48 6.66
N VAL A 268 -18.13 7.22 6.75
CA VAL A 268 -18.66 5.87 6.99
C VAL A 268 -18.27 4.92 5.85
N ALA A 269 -18.51 5.32 4.60
CA ALA A 269 -18.17 4.54 3.43
C ALA A 269 -16.66 4.29 3.35
N TYR A 270 -15.85 5.32 3.62
CA TYR A 270 -14.40 5.21 3.68
C TYR A 270 -13.93 4.23 4.76
N THR A 271 -14.43 4.36 5.98
CA THR A 271 -14.07 3.47 7.09
C THR A 271 -14.44 2.02 6.77
N ILE A 272 -15.65 1.77 6.28
CA ILE A 272 -16.10 0.43 5.89
C ILE A 272 -15.24 -0.12 4.74
N GLY A 273 -15.05 0.66 3.69
CA GLY A 273 -14.24 0.25 2.53
C GLY A 273 -12.80 -0.05 2.93
N TYR A 274 -12.20 0.78 3.78
CA TYR A 274 -10.84 0.61 4.28
C TYR A 274 -10.71 -0.65 5.15
N VAL A 275 -11.67 -0.92 6.04
CA VAL A 275 -11.73 -2.15 6.84
C VAL A 275 -11.80 -3.37 5.92
N ILE A 276 -12.69 -3.36 4.91
CA ILE A 276 -12.88 -4.47 3.97
C ILE A 276 -11.62 -4.70 3.14
N VAL A 277 -11.05 -3.65 2.55
CA VAL A 277 -9.81 -3.73 1.75
C VAL A 277 -8.69 -4.29 2.60
N THR A 278 -8.52 -3.77 3.82
CA THR A 278 -7.52 -4.26 4.76
C THR A 278 -7.72 -5.73 5.06
N ALA A 279 -8.93 -6.14 5.44
CA ALA A 279 -9.24 -7.53 5.74
C ALA A 279 -9.02 -8.46 4.55
N PHE A 280 -9.34 -8.02 3.32
CA PHE A 280 -9.09 -8.79 2.11
C PHE A 280 -7.60 -8.93 1.82
N VAL A 281 -6.86 -7.82 1.82
CA VAL A 281 -5.41 -7.82 1.56
C VAL A 281 -4.68 -8.73 2.55
N THR A 282 -5.02 -8.67 3.83
CA THR A 282 -4.35 -9.45 4.89
C THR A 282 -4.81 -10.90 4.96
N SER A 283 -6.03 -11.21 4.49
CA SER A 283 -6.55 -12.58 4.51
C SER A 283 -5.93 -13.50 3.45
N PHE A 284 -5.30 -12.93 2.41
CA PHE A 284 -4.78 -13.63 1.23
C PHE A 284 -3.25 -13.53 1.06
N ASP A 285 -2.51 -14.20 1.94
CA ASP A 285 -1.10 -14.55 1.69
C ASP A 285 -1.00 -15.96 1.10
N ARG A 286 -1.11 -16.05 -0.23
CA ARG A 286 -0.86 -17.32 -0.93
C ARG A 286 0.61 -17.44 -1.32
N ILE A 287 1.10 -18.68 -1.38
CA ILE A 287 2.41 -18.96 -1.97
C ILE A 287 2.37 -18.50 -3.43
N PRO A 288 3.30 -17.63 -3.85
CA PRO A 288 3.27 -17.07 -5.19
C PRO A 288 3.60 -18.14 -6.24
N ILE A 289 2.96 -18.04 -7.40
CA ILE A 289 3.20 -18.93 -8.53
C ILE A 289 4.26 -18.30 -9.42
N GLN A 290 5.26 -19.09 -9.85
CA GLN A 290 6.29 -18.60 -10.75
C GLN A 290 5.66 -18.07 -12.05
N GLY A 291 6.11 -16.90 -12.51
CA GLY A 291 5.58 -16.25 -13.69
C GLY A 291 4.43 -15.26 -13.42
N GLU A 292 3.88 -15.20 -12.20
CA GLU A 292 2.83 -14.26 -11.80
C GLU A 292 3.41 -13.06 -11.03
N ILE A 293 2.95 -11.85 -11.35
CA ILE A 293 3.22 -10.66 -10.52
C ILE A 293 2.32 -10.73 -9.30
N HIS A 294 2.92 -10.96 -8.14
CA HIS A 294 2.22 -10.98 -6.87
C HIS A 294 2.96 -10.10 -5.85
N TYR A 295 2.19 -9.49 -4.95
CA TYR A 295 2.71 -8.60 -3.92
C TYR A 295 2.45 -9.19 -2.55
N LYS A 296 3.43 -9.09 -1.66
CA LYS A 296 3.29 -9.30 -0.23
C LYS A 296 2.23 -8.33 0.29
N SER A 297 1.22 -8.87 0.99
CA SER A 297 0.10 -8.11 1.55
C SER A 297 0.55 -6.98 2.49
N GLN A 298 1.61 -7.20 3.28
CA GLN A 298 2.24 -6.17 4.12
C GLN A 298 2.72 -4.97 3.28
N GLY A 299 3.29 -5.23 2.11
CA GLY A 299 3.78 -4.18 1.21
C GLY A 299 2.66 -3.39 0.55
N VAL A 300 1.60 -4.08 0.10
CA VAL A 300 0.41 -3.43 -0.47
C VAL A 300 -0.27 -2.54 0.56
N ALA A 301 -0.46 -3.05 1.78
CA ALA A 301 -1.04 -2.28 2.87
C ALA A 301 -0.20 -1.06 3.22
N PHE A 302 1.12 -1.24 3.35
CA PHE A 302 2.02 -0.15 3.70
C PHE A 302 1.95 1.01 2.69
N VAL A 303 2.11 0.70 1.40
CA VAL A 303 2.15 1.74 0.38
C VAL A 303 0.80 2.45 0.26
N LYS A 304 -0.32 1.74 0.38
CA LYS A 304 -1.65 2.36 0.33
C LYS A 304 -1.87 3.35 1.46
N ASN A 305 -1.48 3.01 2.70
CA ASN A 305 -1.73 3.92 3.81
C ASN A 305 -0.77 5.11 3.77
N MET A 306 0.47 4.93 3.29
CA MET A 306 1.37 6.06 3.05
C MET A 306 0.87 6.96 1.91
N SER A 307 0.36 6.39 0.81
CA SER A 307 -0.20 7.15 -0.32
C SER A 307 -1.39 7.99 0.13
N MET A 308 -2.15 7.42 1.06
CA MET A 308 -3.27 8.08 1.68
C MET A 308 -2.84 9.21 2.62
N LEU A 309 -1.85 8.97 3.48
CA LEU A 309 -1.29 10.03 4.34
C LEU A 309 -0.80 11.21 3.50
N LEU A 310 -0.17 10.93 2.36
CA LEU A 310 0.24 11.94 1.40
C LEU A 310 -0.97 12.67 0.81
N SER A 311 -2.02 11.96 0.37
CA SER A 311 -3.25 12.59 -0.14
C SER A 311 -3.92 13.52 0.89
N ILE A 312 -3.94 13.11 2.16
CA ILE A 312 -4.46 13.90 3.28
C ILE A 312 -3.62 15.15 3.48
N ASP A 313 -2.29 15.00 3.51
CA ASP A 313 -1.36 16.12 3.71
C ASP A 313 -1.60 17.23 2.67
N PHE A 314 -1.64 16.86 1.39
CA PHE A 314 -1.84 17.82 0.30
C PHE A 314 -3.19 18.55 0.32
N LEU A 315 -4.25 17.89 0.77
CA LEU A 315 -5.62 18.42 0.64
C LEU A 315 -6.17 19.01 1.95
N LEU A 316 -5.67 18.54 3.09
CA LEU A 316 -6.14 18.95 4.42
C LEU A 316 -5.11 19.77 5.19
N VAL A 317 -3.85 19.94 4.76
CA VAL A 317 -2.94 20.95 5.36
C VAL A 317 -3.06 22.28 4.62
N GLU A 318 -3.15 23.37 5.39
CA GLU A 318 -3.45 24.70 4.86
C GLU A 318 -2.32 25.25 4.01
N ASN A 319 -2.65 26.04 2.99
CA ASN A 319 -1.65 26.69 2.16
C ASN A 319 -0.75 27.63 2.98
N ALA A 320 -1.27 28.19 4.08
CA ALA A 320 -0.49 28.97 5.05
C ALA A 320 0.68 28.18 5.66
N TYR A 321 0.59 26.84 5.70
CA TYR A 321 1.62 25.94 6.24
C TYR A 321 2.31 25.13 5.12
N ARG A 322 2.45 25.71 3.91
CA ARG A 322 3.06 25.05 2.73
C ARG A 322 4.44 24.42 3.03
N HIS A 323 5.27 25.07 3.85
CA HIS A 323 6.57 24.52 4.24
C HIS A 323 6.44 23.23 5.06
N ILE A 324 5.54 23.21 6.05
CA ILE A 324 5.31 22.04 6.91
C ILE A 324 4.74 20.89 6.07
N ARG A 325 3.80 21.20 5.17
CA ARG A 325 3.23 20.24 4.20
C ARG A 325 4.32 19.62 3.33
N SER A 326 5.20 20.44 2.74
CA SER A 326 6.28 19.94 1.89
C SER A 326 7.26 19.03 2.65
N ILE A 327 7.61 19.38 3.90
CA ILE A 327 8.47 18.56 4.75
C ILE A 327 7.76 17.24 5.12
N LEU A 328 6.48 17.27 5.49
CA LEU A 328 5.72 16.07 5.85
C LEU A 328 5.61 15.12 4.64
N SER A 329 5.26 15.66 3.48
CA SER A 329 5.25 14.93 2.21
C SER A 329 6.61 14.31 1.89
N LEU A 330 7.71 15.04 2.07
CA LEU A 330 9.06 14.52 1.88
C LEU A 330 9.35 13.34 2.80
N VAL A 331 9.01 13.45 4.09
CA VAL A 331 9.20 12.38 5.08
C VAL A 331 8.37 11.14 4.72
N ILE A 332 7.12 11.34 4.28
CA ILE A 332 6.24 10.23 3.86
C ILE A 332 6.84 9.51 2.65
N VAL A 333 7.23 10.22 1.59
CA VAL A 333 7.81 9.60 0.38
C VAL A 333 9.15 8.93 0.69
N LEU A 334 10.00 9.55 1.52
CA LEU A 334 11.26 8.95 1.95
C LEU A 334 11.01 7.63 2.70
N SER A 335 10.02 7.59 3.60
CA SER A 335 9.65 6.36 4.29
C SER A 335 9.18 5.27 3.33
N MET A 336 8.46 5.64 2.25
CA MET A 336 8.08 4.70 1.20
C MET A 336 9.26 4.12 0.44
N VAL A 337 10.24 4.96 0.07
CA VAL A 337 11.46 4.52 -0.61
C VAL A 337 12.23 3.55 0.28
N CYS A 338 12.49 3.93 1.54
CA CYS A 338 13.22 3.10 2.50
C CYS A 338 12.52 1.75 2.73
N PHE A 339 11.19 1.77 2.91
CA PHE A 339 10.42 0.56 3.10
C PHE A 339 10.45 -0.34 1.85
N ASN A 340 10.30 0.21 0.65
CA ASN A 340 10.29 -0.57 -0.59
C ASN A 340 11.65 -1.23 -0.85
N ILE A 341 12.75 -0.52 -0.57
CA ILE A 341 14.11 -1.06 -0.68
C ILE A 341 14.33 -2.19 0.34
N SER A 342 13.91 -1.98 1.59
CA SER A 342 14.13 -2.94 2.68
C SER A 342 13.29 -4.20 2.54
N THR A 343 12.02 -4.08 2.20
CA THR A 343 11.05 -5.18 2.30
C THR A 343 10.76 -5.89 0.98
N GLN A 344 11.06 -5.26 -0.16
CA GLN A 344 10.86 -5.81 -1.51
C GLN A 344 9.45 -6.41 -1.67
N PRO A 345 8.41 -5.56 -1.73
CA PRO A 345 7.04 -5.99 -1.54
C PRO A 345 6.47 -6.85 -2.68
N CYS A 346 7.12 -6.94 -3.83
CA CYS A 346 6.77 -7.89 -4.90
C CYS A 346 7.64 -9.14 -4.81
N PHE A 347 7.10 -10.30 -5.18
CA PHE A 347 7.90 -11.52 -5.33
C PHE A 347 8.80 -11.48 -6.58
N VAL A 348 8.59 -10.52 -7.47
CA VAL A 348 9.34 -10.38 -8.72
C VAL A 348 10.33 -9.22 -8.61
N ASP A 349 11.63 -9.52 -8.66
CA ASP A 349 12.71 -8.54 -8.44
C ASP A 349 12.68 -7.38 -9.45
N GLN A 350 12.33 -7.67 -10.70
CA GLN A 350 12.23 -6.66 -11.75
C GLN A 350 11.15 -5.60 -11.43
N ILE A 351 10.03 -6.03 -10.86
CA ILE A 351 8.93 -5.13 -10.50
C ILE A 351 9.33 -4.28 -9.29
N ASN A 352 10.00 -4.86 -8.28
CA ASN A 352 10.54 -4.09 -7.16
C ASN A 352 11.53 -3.03 -7.61
N TYR A 353 12.41 -3.35 -8.57
CA TYR A 353 13.37 -2.42 -9.13
C TYR A 353 12.69 -1.21 -9.78
N TRP A 354 11.72 -1.44 -10.67
CA TRP A 354 10.97 -0.35 -11.32
C TRP A 354 10.14 0.46 -10.32
N ARG A 355 9.58 -0.19 -9.30
CA ARG A 355 8.84 0.49 -8.23
C ARG A 355 9.74 1.39 -7.39
N SER A 356 10.93 0.91 -7.01
CA SER A 356 11.92 1.73 -6.30
C SER A 356 12.36 2.93 -7.13
N TYR A 357 12.62 2.73 -8.43
CA TYR A 357 12.92 3.82 -9.35
C TYR A 357 11.81 4.86 -9.37
N GLY A 358 10.56 4.43 -9.51
CA GLY A 358 9.39 5.31 -9.45
C GLY A 358 9.34 6.10 -8.14
N PHE A 359 9.44 5.46 -6.98
CA PHE A 359 9.44 6.19 -5.70
C PHE A 359 10.60 7.19 -5.58
N CYS A 360 11.79 6.88 -6.11
CA CYS A 360 12.89 7.84 -6.17
C CYS A 360 12.56 9.04 -7.08
N CYS A 361 11.86 8.83 -8.20
CA CYS A 361 11.37 9.93 -9.03
C CYS A 361 10.36 10.81 -8.26
N VAL A 362 9.40 10.21 -7.55
CA VAL A 362 8.46 10.96 -6.69
C VAL A 362 9.21 11.74 -5.61
N LEU A 363 10.21 11.12 -4.98
CA LEU A 363 11.06 11.75 -3.97
C LEU A 363 11.82 12.95 -4.55
N TRP A 364 12.35 12.82 -5.78
CA TRP A 364 13.02 13.91 -6.48
C TRP A 364 12.09 15.10 -6.70
N VAL A 365 10.86 14.86 -7.17
CA VAL A 365 9.88 15.95 -7.35
C VAL A 365 9.52 16.58 -6.00
N ALA A 366 9.30 15.78 -4.96
CA ALA A 366 8.99 16.28 -3.61
C ALA A 366 10.15 17.10 -3.01
N LEU A 367 11.41 16.68 -3.23
CA LEU A 367 12.60 17.44 -2.85
C LEU A 367 12.65 18.77 -3.59
N MET A 368 12.36 18.78 -4.89
CA MET A 368 12.36 20.00 -5.69
C MET A 368 11.29 20.99 -5.21
N VAL A 369 10.08 20.51 -4.94
CA VAL A 369 9.02 21.34 -4.35
C VAL A 369 9.47 21.92 -3.01
N THR A 370 10.09 21.12 -2.14
CA THR A 370 10.55 21.58 -0.83
C THR A 370 11.63 22.65 -0.94
N MET A 371 12.58 22.48 -1.87
CA MET A 371 13.64 23.46 -2.10
C MET A 371 13.08 24.76 -2.71
N LEU A 372 12.24 24.65 -3.73
CA LEU A 372 11.66 25.79 -4.44
C LEU A 372 10.66 26.58 -3.59
N THR A 373 9.93 25.92 -2.70
CA THR A 373 9.02 26.61 -1.77
C THR A 373 9.77 27.32 -0.64
N ASN A 374 11.00 26.92 -0.32
CA ASN A 374 11.81 27.53 0.73
C ASN A 374 12.58 28.78 0.25
N GLU A 375 12.87 28.89 -1.05
CA GLU A 375 13.58 30.03 -1.64
C GLU A 375 12.76 30.65 -2.79
N THR A 376 11.96 31.67 -2.47
CA THR A 376 11.12 32.38 -3.46
C THR A 376 11.94 32.98 -4.61
N ASN A 377 13.14 33.49 -4.31
CA ASN A 377 14.04 34.09 -5.30
C ASN A 377 14.54 33.08 -6.36
N THR A 378 14.61 31.80 -5.99
CA THR A 378 15.07 30.71 -6.86
C THR A 378 13.97 30.31 -7.85
N LEU A 379 12.70 30.42 -7.45
CA LEU A 379 11.55 30.14 -8.31
C LEU A 379 11.35 31.24 -9.38
N ASP A 380 11.50 32.50 -8.98
CA ASP A 380 11.37 33.66 -9.88
C ASP A 380 12.47 33.69 -10.96
N SER A 381 13.68 33.25 -10.61
CA SER A 381 14.82 33.22 -11.52
C SER A 381 14.84 32.01 -12.46
N ALA A 382 14.34 30.84 -12.01
CA ALA A 382 14.33 29.62 -12.81
C ALA A 382 13.19 29.58 -13.84
N GLY A 383 12.01 30.11 -13.49
CA GLY A 383 10.80 30.03 -14.30
C GLY A 383 10.34 28.60 -14.60
N VAL A 384 9.26 28.46 -15.38
CA VAL A 384 8.67 27.15 -15.74
C VAL A 384 9.68 26.27 -16.51
N THR A 385 10.46 26.87 -17.41
CA THR A 385 11.46 26.15 -18.21
C THR A 385 12.57 25.58 -17.33
N GLY A 386 13.08 26.35 -16.36
CA GLY A 386 14.10 25.86 -15.42
C GLY A 386 13.60 24.69 -14.58
N VAL A 387 12.35 24.75 -14.13
CA VAL A 387 11.71 23.66 -13.38
C VAL A 387 11.57 22.39 -14.24
N VAL A 388 11.09 22.49 -15.48
CA VAL A 388 10.97 21.34 -16.38
C VAL A 388 12.35 20.72 -16.69
N CYS A 389 13.36 21.55 -16.92
CA CYS A 389 14.74 21.09 -17.10
C CYS A 389 15.27 20.35 -15.86
N ALA A 390 15.05 20.88 -14.65
CA ALA A 390 15.47 20.25 -13.41
C ALA A 390 14.77 18.89 -13.16
N LEU A 391 13.49 18.79 -13.51
CA LEU A 391 12.75 17.51 -13.47
C LEU A 391 13.34 16.50 -14.45
N ALA A 392 13.57 16.90 -15.71
CA ALA A 392 14.14 16.03 -16.73
C ALA A 392 15.56 15.54 -16.36
N VAL A 393 16.42 16.45 -15.88
CA VAL A 393 17.78 16.13 -15.44
C VAL A 393 17.75 15.13 -14.28
N GLY A 394 16.90 15.34 -13.27
CA GLY A 394 16.79 14.41 -12.15
C GLY A 394 16.35 13.01 -12.55
N VAL A 395 15.38 12.88 -13.45
CA VAL A 395 14.92 11.59 -13.99
C VAL A 395 16.06 10.86 -14.71
N VAL A 396 16.84 11.58 -15.52
CA VAL A 396 18.00 11.01 -16.24
C VAL A 396 19.10 10.59 -15.27
N VAL A 397 19.46 11.43 -14.29
CA VAL A 397 20.46 11.11 -13.27
C VAL A 397 20.05 9.87 -12.47
N LEU A 398 18.79 9.79 -12.03
CA LEU A 398 18.26 8.61 -11.35
C LEU A 398 18.35 7.36 -12.23
N LEU A 399 18.02 7.47 -13.52
CA LEU A 399 18.09 6.35 -14.45
C LEU A 399 19.53 5.86 -14.61
N VAL A 400 20.48 6.78 -14.77
CA VAL A 400 21.92 6.46 -14.85
C VAL A 400 22.42 5.79 -13.58
N LEU A 401 22.05 6.30 -12.40
CA LEU A 401 22.43 5.71 -11.11
C LEU A 401 21.86 4.29 -10.97
N PHE A 402 20.60 4.08 -11.30
CA PHE A 402 19.96 2.77 -11.25
C PHE A 402 20.58 1.78 -12.26
N ALA A 403 20.95 2.25 -13.45
CA ALA A 403 21.66 1.45 -14.44
C ALA A 403 23.08 1.08 -13.95
N ALA A 404 23.80 2.03 -13.34
CA ALA A 404 25.12 1.80 -12.76
C ALA A 404 25.08 0.77 -11.63
N ILE A 405 24.14 0.90 -10.69
CA ILE A 405 23.92 -0.08 -9.62
C ILE A 405 23.67 -1.47 -10.21
N ARG A 406 22.77 -1.58 -11.18
CA ARG A 406 22.46 -2.87 -11.84
C ARG A 406 23.68 -3.47 -12.54
N CYS A 407 24.51 -2.67 -13.18
CA CYS A 407 25.75 -3.10 -13.80
C CYS A 407 26.76 -3.61 -12.76
N VAL A 408 26.93 -2.90 -11.64
CA VAL A 408 27.83 -3.31 -10.54
C VAL A 408 27.36 -4.62 -9.91
N THR A 409 26.06 -4.75 -9.59
CA THR A 409 25.51 -5.99 -9.01
C THR A 409 25.65 -7.18 -9.94
N ARG A 410 25.42 -7.01 -11.26
CA ARG A 410 25.64 -8.08 -12.24
C ARG A 410 27.11 -8.50 -12.32
N ARG A 411 28.04 -7.55 -12.30
CA ARG A 411 29.48 -7.85 -12.30
C ARG A 411 29.94 -8.55 -11.02
N ALA A 412 29.40 -8.16 -9.86
CA ALA A 412 29.69 -8.82 -8.59
C ALA A 412 29.21 -10.28 -8.57
N GLY A 413 27.99 -10.54 -9.06
CA GLY A 413 27.46 -11.90 -9.18
C GLY A 413 28.23 -12.77 -10.18
N ALA A 414 28.69 -12.20 -11.29
CA ALA A 414 29.52 -12.92 -12.27
C ALA A 414 30.92 -13.29 -11.72
N ARG A 415 31.49 -12.47 -10.83
CA ARG A 415 32.77 -12.78 -10.16
C ARG A 415 32.60 -13.85 -9.07
N GLY A 416 31.54 -13.80 -8.27
CA GLY A 416 31.26 -14.80 -7.24
C GLY A 416 31.01 -16.21 -7.80
N SER A 417 30.34 -16.32 -8.94
CA SER A 417 30.12 -17.62 -9.61
C SER A 417 31.37 -18.17 -10.32
N GLY A 418 32.40 -17.35 -10.55
CA GLY A 418 33.68 -17.77 -11.13
C GLY A 418 34.59 -18.42 -10.10
N ASP A 419 34.77 -17.78 -8.94
CA ASP A 419 35.59 -18.31 -7.84
C ASP A 419 35.04 -19.64 -7.29
N GLU A 420 33.71 -19.80 -7.21
CA GLU A 420 33.11 -21.05 -6.70
C GLU A 420 33.30 -22.24 -7.66
N ARG A 421 33.42 -21.98 -8.97
CA ARG A 421 33.76 -23.02 -9.95
C ARG A 421 35.24 -23.37 -9.93
N ASP A 422 36.13 -22.41 -9.71
CA ASP A 422 37.57 -22.68 -9.66
C ASP A 422 37.98 -23.42 -8.37
N VAL A 423 37.28 -23.19 -7.26
CA VAL A 423 37.50 -23.95 -6.01
C VAL A 423 36.98 -25.40 -6.10
N LEU A 424 35.86 -25.63 -6.79
CA LEU A 424 35.31 -26.99 -6.98
C LEU A 424 36.04 -27.81 -8.06
N VAL A 425 36.72 -27.18 -9.01
CA VAL A 425 37.58 -27.88 -10.00
C VAL A 425 38.97 -28.18 -9.42
N GLY A 426 39.45 -27.39 -8.46
CA GLY A 426 40.72 -27.64 -7.76
C GLY A 426 40.69 -28.78 -6.73
N ALA A 427 39.51 -29.09 -6.15
CA ALA A 427 39.36 -30.14 -5.13
C ALA A 427 38.93 -31.51 -5.68
N GLY A 428 38.67 -31.63 -6.99
CA GLY A 428 38.09 -32.83 -7.59
C GLY A 428 39.08 -33.90 -8.08
N ALA A 429 40.40 -33.64 -8.03
CA ALA A 429 41.41 -34.56 -8.57
C ALA A 429 42.05 -35.48 -7.52
N ASP A 430 42.17 -35.06 -6.26
CA ASP A 430 42.95 -35.80 -5.25
C ASP A 430 42.10 -36.61 -4.25
N ASP A 431 40.82 -36.28 -4.05
CA ASP A 431 40.01 -36.91 -2.99
C ASP A 431 39.20 -38.16 -3.43
N ILE A 432 39.16 -38.47 -4.73
CA ILE A 432 38.37 -39.62 -5.23
C ILE A 432 39.11 -40.96 -5.04
N GLN A 433 40.42 -40.98 -4.77
CA GLN A 433 41.15 -42.23 -4.54
C GLN A 433 41.17 -42.73 -3.09
N LEU A 434 40.85 -41.90 -2.09
CA LEU A 434 40.97 -42.31 -0.68
C LEU A 434 39.69 -42.90 -0.07
N THR A 435 38.51 -42.67 -0.64
CA THR A 435 37.24 -43.12 -0.05
C THR A 435 36.77 -44.49 -0.53
N GLN A 436 37.41 -45.12 -1.52
CA GLN A 436 36.97 -46.39 -2.10
C GLN A 436 37.66 -47.65 -1.51
N ARG A 437 38.62 -47.49 -0.58
CA ARG A 437 39.41 -48.62 -0.04
C ARG A 437 38.94 -49.15 1.33
N SER A 438 37.90 -48.58 1.95
CA SER A 438 37.52 -48.88 3.34
C SER A 438 36.09 -49.41 3.55
N ARG A 439 35.60 -50.27 2.65
CA ARG A 439 34.43 -51.13 2.94
C ARG A 439 34.60 -52.52 2.35
N ARG A 440 35.26 -53.42 3.10
CA ARG A 440 35.01 -54.87 2.99
C ARG A 440 33.91 -55.25 3.98
N PRO A 441 33.00 -56.17 3.61
CA PRO A 441 32.02 -56.75 4.52
C PRO A 441 32.68 -57.82 5.39
N MET A 442 32.30 -57.88 6.66
CA MET A 442 32.65 -58.97 7.57
C MET A 442 31.37 -59.79 7.79
N GLU A 443 31.40 -61.04 7.33
CA GLU A 443 30.35 -62.02 7.55
C GLU A 443 30.48 -62.69 8.93
N ALA A 444 29.31 -62.98 9.49
CA ALA A 444 28.92 -64.09 10.35
C ALA A 444 29.52 -64.24 11.75
N THR A 445 28.65 -64.14 12.77
CA THR A 445 28.26 -65.34 13.53
C THR A 445 26.85 -65.24 14.11
N THR A 446 26.15 -66.37 14.01
CA THR A 446 24.82 -66.76 14.49
C THR A 446 24.68 -66.82 16.02
N ALA A 447 23.49 -66.49 16.55
CA ALA A 447 22.87 -67.21 17.68
C ALA A 447 21.35 -67.00 17.73
N VAL A 448 20.67 -68.05 18.18
CA VAL A 448 19.24 -68.38 18.17
C VAL A 448 18.46 -67.77 19.36
N ALA A 449 17.19 -67.39 19.15
CA ALA A 449 16.02 -67.54 20.04
C ALA A 449 14.85 -66.67 19.50
N ASP A 450 13.86 -67.22 18.81
CA ASP A 450 12.57 -67.71 19.33
C ASP A 450 11.72 -66.66 20.08
N HIS A 451 10.74 -66.07 19.37
CA HIS A 451 9.31 -66.02 19.74
C HIS A 451 8.52 -64.97 18.94
N GLY A 452 7.27 -65.32 18.59
CA GLY A 452 6.19 -64.34 18.56
C GLY A 452 5.62 -63.94 17.20
N SER A 453 4.80 -64.82 16.64
CA SER A 453 3.76 -64.53 15.64
C SER A 453 2.94 -63.27 15.96
N LYS A 454 2.73 -62.40 14.95
CA LYS A 454 1.48 -61.63 14.78
C LYS A 454 1.33 -61.09 13.35
N HIS A 455 0.37 -61.70 12.66
CA HIS A 455 -0.29 -61.25 11.43
C HIS A 455 -0.86 -59.83 11.54
N TYR A 456 -0.64 -58.99 10.52
CA TYR A 456 -1.53 -57.90 10.08
C TYR A 456 -1.21 -57.61 8.60
N SER A 457 -1.86 -58.31 7.66
CA SER A 457 -3.01 -57.83 6.88
C SER A 457 -2.76 -56.54 6.10
N ASP A 458 -2.38 -56.75 4.83
CA ASP A 458 -2.41 -55.77 3.74
C ASP A 458 -3.82 -55.18 3.55
N GLN A 459 -3.88 -53.86 3.35
CA GLN A 459 -5.02 -53.20 2.70
C GLN A 459 -4.55 -52.43 1.46
N PRO A 460 -5.25 -52.57 0.32
CA PRO A 460 -4.83 -51.99 -0.94
C PRO A 460 -5.25 -50.52 -1.11
N LEU A 461 -4.37 -49.77 -1.76
CA LEU A 461 -4.57 -48.44 -2.32
C LEU A 461 -5.79 -48.39 -3.25
N ARG A 462 -6.78 -47.58 -2.88
CA ARG A 462 -7.93 -47.24 -3.72
C ARG A 462 -7.61 -45.99 -4.56
N ARG A 463 -7.51 -46.20 -5.88
CA ARG A 463 -7.54 -45.17 -6.93
C ARG A 463 -8.99 -44.75 -7.20
N GLU A 464 -9.28 -43.45 -7.18
CA GLU A 464 -10.36 -42.78 -7.94
C GLU A 464 -9.79 -41.40 -8.33
N ARG A 465 -9.35 -41.16 -9.57
CA ARG A 465 -10.05 -40.84 -10.84
C ARG A 465 -10.83 -39.51 -10.83
N GLN A 466 -10.28 -38.61 -11.66
CA GLN A 466 -10.89 -37.64 -12.59
C GLN A 466 -11.86 -36.58 -12.07
#